data_AF-A0A538C9Q5-F1
#
_entry.id   AF-A0A538C9Q5-F1
#
_cell.length_a   1.000
_cell.length_b   1.000
_cell.length_c   1.000
_cell.angle_alpha   90.00
_cell.angle_beta   90.00
_cell.angle_gamma   90.00
#
_symmetry.space_group_name_H-M   'P 1'
#
loop_
_entity.id
_entity.type
_entity.pdbx_description
1 polymer ?
#
loop_
_entity_poly.entity_id
_entity_poly.type
_entity_poly.pdbx_seq_one_letter_code
_entity_poly.pdbx_strand_id
1 'polypeptide(L)'
;MNRTQIAWLFGRPFFGAVVRTVAPLRVYGRDRIPANGPLVLCFNHFSWLDPWSLGSVTPRTVYYVARQEAHCNPLVGPFIRFFGTSSVRRGESDRE
;
A
#
# COMPACT_ATOMS: atom_id res chain seq x y z
N MET A 1 9.90 12.62 10.22
CA MET A 1 9.25 11.52 9.48
C MET A 1 8.77 10.47 10.48
N ASN A 2 7.58 9.89 10.28
CA ASN A 2 7.06 8.81 11.13
C ASN A 2 7.59 7.42 10.66
N ARG A 3 7.31 6.38 11.45
CA ARG A 3 7.73 4.99 11.14
C ARG A 3 7.31 4.55 9.73
N THR A 4 6.07 4.82 9.34
CA THR A 4 5.53 4.42 8.04
C THR A 4 6.20 5.15 6.89
N GLN A 5 6.52 6.43 7.05
CA GLN A 5 7.27 7.20 6.06
C GLN A 5 8.68 6.62 5.86
N ILE A 6 9.36 6.22 6.94
CA ILE A 6 10.66 5.55 6.88
C ILE A 6 10.53 4.18 6.18
N ALA A 7 9.51 3.40 6.54
CA ALA A 7 9.22 2.11 5.89
C ALA A 7 9.06 2.28 4.37
N TRP A 8 8.33 3.29 3.93
CA TRP A 8 8.14 3.58 2.50
C TRP A 8 9.36 4.18 1.82
N LEU A 9 10.22 4.93 2.54
CA LEU A 9 11.46 5.45 1.98
C LEU A 9 12.34 4.31 1.45
N PHE A 10 12.46 3.22 2.21
CA PHE A 10 13.23 2.04 1.80
C PHE A 10 12.40 1.03 1.00
N GLY A 11 11.13 0.84 1.35
CA GLY A 11 10.23 -0.10 0.69
C GLY A 11 9.93 0.28 -0.75
N ARG A 12 9.76 1.56 -1.07
CA ARG A 12 9.43 2.02 -2.44
C ARG A 12 10.46 1.59 -3.49
N PRO A 13 11.77 1.86 -3.36
CA PRO A 13 12.75 1.39 -4.34
C PRO A 13 12.85 -0.14 -4.37
N PHE A 14 12.76 -0.81 -3.21
CA PHE A 14 12.78 -2.27 -3.12
C PHE A 14 11.60 -2.91 -3.87
N PHE A 15 10.37 -2.55 -3.54
CA PHE A 15 9.17 -3.07 -4.20
C PHE A 15 9.13 -2.66 -5.67
N GLY A 16 9.57 -1.45 -6.01
CA GLY A 16 9.65 -1.02 -7.41
C GLY A 16 10.61 -1.88 -8.23
N ALA A 17 11.75 -2.26 -7.66
CA ALA A 17 12.68 -3.19 -8.31
C ALA A 17 12.07 -4.59 -8.45
N VAL A 18 11.49 -5.14 -7.38
CA VAL A 18 10.83 -6.46 -7.40
C VAL A 18 9.73 -6.51 -8.47
N VAL A 19 8.83 -5.53 -8.48
CA VAL A 19 7.71 -5.48 -9.44
C VAL A 19 8.23 -5.43 -10.88
N ARG A 20 9.23 -4.59 -11.17
CA ARG A 20 9.79 -4.46 -12.53
C ARG A 20 10.50 -5.72 -13.01
N THR A 21 11.01 -6.55 -12.10
CA THR A 21 11.65 -7.83 -12.44
C THR A 21 10.61 -8.91 -12.74
N VAL A 22 9.47 -8.92 -12.04
CA VAL A 22 8.47 -10.01 -12.17
C VAL A 22 7.32 -9.69 -13.12
N ALA A 23 7.08 -8.42 -13.44
CA ALA A 23 5.97 -7.99 -14.28
C ALA A 23 6.30 -6.73 -15.10
N PRO A 24 5.78 -6.61 -16.34
CA PRO A 24 5.93 -5.39 -17.13
C PRO A 24 5.07 -4.26 -16.56
N LEU A 25 5.68 -3.40 -15.74
CA LEU A 25 5.00 -2.25 -15.13
C LEU A 25 4.97 -1.05 -16.08
N ARG A 26 3.77 -0.61 -16.49
CA ARG A 26 3.55 0.66 -17.20
C ARG A 26 2.78 1.62 -16.31
N VAL A 27 3.23 2.87 -16.25
CA VAL A 27 2.66 3.90 -15.36
C VAL A 27 2.21 5.08 -16.20
N TYR A 28 0.96 5.48 -16.03
CA TYR A 28 0.37 6.61 -16.72
C TYR A 28 -0.27 7.57 -15.70
N GLY A 29 -0.16 8.87 -15.94
CA GLY A 29 -0.81 9.90 -15.10
C GLY A 29 -0.26 10.01 -13.67
N ARG A 30 1.00 9.63 -13.43
CA ARG A 30 1.65 9.75 -12.10
C ARG A 30 1.69 11.20 -11.61
N ASP A 31 1.87 12.12 -12.52
CA ASP A 31 1.84 13.58 -12.36
C ASP A 31 0.50 14.11 -11.84
N ARG A 32 -0.59 13.35 -12.02
CA ARG A 32 -1.93 13.73 -11.56
C ARG A 32 -2.16 13.45 -10.08
N ILE A 33 -1.23 12.75 -9.41
CA ILE A 33 -1.36 12.44 -7.98
C ILE A 33 -0.99 13.68 -7.16
N PRO A 34 -1.91 14.26 -6.36
CA PRO A 34 -1.61 15.43 -5.55
C PRO A 34 -0.45 15.17 -4.58
N ALA A 35 0.55 16.05 -4.62
CA ALA A 35 1.75 15.94 -3.79
C ALA A 35 1.43 16.04 -2.29
N ASN A 36 0.42 16.85 -1.94
CA ASN A 36 0.03 17.14 -0.56
C ASN A 36 -1.49 17.11 -0.39
N GLY A 37 -1.96 17.13 0.86
CA GLY A 37 -3.39 17.17 1.20
C GLY A 37 -4.05 15.78 1.28
N PRO A 38 -5.32 15.74 1.72
CA PRO A 38 -6.09 14.49 1.84
C PRO A 38 -6.30 13.85 0.46
N LEU A 39 -6.16 12.52 0.41
CA LEU A 39 -6.32 11.74 -0.82
C LEU A 39 -6.76 10.32 -0.46
N VAL A 40 -7.79 9.83 -1.15
CA VAL A 40 -8.17 8.42 -1.14
C VAL A 40 -7.79 7.83 -2.50
N LEU A 41 -6.92 6.81 -2.50
CA LEU A 41 -6.55 6.08 -3.69
C LEU A 41 -7.40 4.80 -3.79
N CYS A 42 -8.20 4.71 -4.84
CA CYS A 42 -8.98 3.51 -5.16
C CYS A 42 -8.34 2.79 -6.34
N PHE A 43 -8.18 1.48 -6.24
CA PHE A 43 -7.66 0.63 -7.31
C PHE A 43 -8.32 -0.74 -7.26
N ASN A 44 -8.38 -1.41 -8.41
CA ASN A 44 -8.81 -2.80 -8.48
C ASN A 44 -7.69 -3.71 -7.98
N HIS A 45 -8.04 -4.71 -7.18
CA HIS A 45 -7.08 -5.65 -6.60
C HIS A 45 -7.28 -7.06 -7.17
N PHE A 46 -6.36 -7.51 -8.02
CA PHE A 46 -6.36 -8.80 -8.71
C PHE A 46 -5.20 -9.72 -8.29
N SER A 47 -4.13 -9.17 -7.73
CA SER A 47 -2.91 -9.92 -7.40
C SER A 47 -2.23 -9.41 -6.13
N TRP A 48 -1.45 -10.28 -5.49
CA TRP A 48 -0.60 -9.89 -4.36
C TRP A 48 0.45 -8.82 -4.70
N LEU A 49 0.74 -8.62 -5.99
CA LEU A 49 1.70 -7.62 -6.46
C LEU A 49 1.11 -6.20 -6.48
N ASP A 50 -0.20 -6.04 -6.42
CA ASP A 50 -0.84 -4.74 -6.63
C ASP A 50 -0.45 -3.69 -5.56
N PRO A 51 -0.41 -4.01 -4.26
CA PRO A 51 0.01 -3.03 -3.24
C PRO A 51 1.47 -2.59 -3.42
N TRP A 52 2.33 -3.48 -3.93
CA TRP A 52 3.73 -3.17 -4.22
C TRP A 52 3.84 -2.31 -5.48
N SER A 53 3.07 -2.66 -6.51
CA SER A 53 3.00 -1.93 -7.77
C SER A 53 2.51 -0.50 -7.54
N LEU A 54 1.34 -0.31 -6.93
CA LEU A 54 0.78 1.02 -6.66
C LEU A 54 1.64 1.83 -5.70
N GLY A 55 2.10 1.21 -4.60
CA GLY A 55 2.90 1.87 -3.59
C GLY A 55 4.25 2.35 -4.11
N SER A 56 4.87 1.58 -5.02
CA SER A 56 6.17 1.91 -5.60
C SER A 56 6.11 3.11 -6.57
N VAL A 57 4.98 3.32 -7.25
CA VAL A 57 4.84 4.38 -8.28
C VAL A 57 4.18 5.65 -7.76
N THR A 58 3.40 5.56 -6.69
CA THR A 58 2.81 6.72 -6.02
C THR A 58 3.93 7.65 -5.53
N PRO A 59 3.83 8.98 -5.54
CA PRO A 59 4.90 9.87 -5.05
C PRO A 59 4.89 10.08 -3.52
N ARG A 60 3.83 9.65 -2.84
CA ARG A 60 3.58 9.88 -1.39
C ARG A 60 3.41 8.57 -0.63
N THR A 61 3.59 8.58 0.68
CA THR A 61 3.32 7.44 1.55
C THR A 61 1.88 6.97 1.37
N VAL A 62 1.69 5.65 1.18
CA VAL A 62 0.37 5.03 1.02
C VAL A 62 0.05 4.26 2.29
N TYR A 63 -1.12 4.56 2.88
CA TYR A 63 -1.69 3.80 3.99
C TYR A 63 -2.80 2.94 3.42
N TYR A 64 -2.60 1.62 3.40
CA TYR A 64 -3.58 0.70 2.84
C TYR A 64 -4.68 0.39 3.83
N VAL A 65 -5.77 -0.16 3.31
CA VAL A 65 -6.84 -0.76 4.10
C VAL A 65 -6.90 -2.23 3.72
N ALA A 66 -6.83 -3.11 4.72
CA ALA A 66 -6.86 -4.56 4.51
C ALA A 66 -7.86 -5.22 5.47
N ARG A 67 -8.40 -6.37 5.03
CA ARG A 67 -9.32 -7.17 5.84
C ARG A 67 -8.67 -7.60 7.18
N GLN A 68 -9.45 -7.68 8.26
CA GLN A 68 -8.93 -8.00 9.59
C GLN A 68 -8.17 -9.33 9.64
N GLU A 69 -8.56 -10.33 8.86
CA GLU A 69 -7.89 -11.64 8.82
C GLU A 69 -6.45 -11.53 8.31
N ALA A 70 -6.16 -10.57 7.42
CA ALA A 70 -4.80 -10.30 6.96
C ALA A 70 -3.92 -9.74 8.08
N HIS A 71 -4.52 -9.00 9.02
CA HIS A 71 -3.83 -8.50 10.21
C HIS A 71 -3.58 -9.62 11.22
N CYS A 72 -4.50 -10.55 11.37
CA CYS A 72 -4.34 -11.67 12.31
C CYS A 72 -3.33 -12.71 11.82
N ASN A 73 -2.99 -12.72 10.53
CA ASN A 73 -1.99 -13.64 9.98
C ASN A 73 -0.60 -13.36 10.59
N PRO A 74 0.10 -14.37 11.16
CA PRO A 74 1.37 -14.16 11.87
C PRO A 74 2.53 -13.76 10.94
N LEU A 75 2.46 -14.10 9.65
CA LEU A 75 3.48 -13.76 8.66
C LEU A 75 3.20 -12.40 8.01
N VAL A 76 1.97 -12.19 7.55
CA VAL A 76 1.59 -10.99 6.78
C VAL A 76 1.24 -9.81 7.68
N GLY A 77 0.61 -10.07 8.83
CA GLY A 77 0.09 -9.05 9.74
C GLY A 77 1.14 -8.06 10.23
N PRO A 78 2.27 -8.51 10.83
CA PRO A 78 3.34 -7.61 11.29
C PRO A 78 3.87 -6.72 10.16
N PHE A 79 4.03 -7.29 8.96
CA PHE A 79 4.52 -6.58 7.80
C PHE A 79 3.56 -5.48 7.34
N ILE A 80 2.28 -5.78 7.13
CA ILE A 80 1.32 -4.76 6.68
C ILE A 80 1.10 -3.66 7.73
N ARG A 81 1.14 -3.99 9.02
CA ARG A 81 1.08 -3.01 10.12
C ARG A 81 2.30 -2.10 10.16
N PHE A 82 3.49 -2.62 9.82
CA PHE A 82 4.70 -1.81 9.73
C PHE A 82 4.58 -0.73 8.65
N PHE A 83 3.93 -1.05 7.53
CA PHE A 83 3.60 -0.11 6.44
C PHE A 83 2.35 0.75 6.71
N GLY A 84 1.79 0.72 7.92
CA GLY A 84 0.68 1.58 8.33
C GLY A 84 -0.68 1.18 7.77
N THR A 85 -0.86 -0.08 7.35
CA THR A 85 -2.17 -0.56 6.90
C THR A 85 -3.17 -0.58 8.05
N SER A 86 -4.40 -0.12 7.80
CA SER A 86 -5.52 -0.21 8.74
C SER A 86 -6.32 -1.50 8.52
N SER A 87 -6.90 -2.07 9.58
CA SER A 87 -7.79 -3.23 9.46
C SER A 87 -9.23 -2.81 9.24
N VAL A 88 -9.97 -3.54 8.43
CA VAL A 88 -11.43 -3.40 8.29
C VAL A 88 -12.11 -4.75 8.41
N ARG A 89 -13.25 -4.78 9.12
CA ARG A 89 -14.16 -5.92 9.20
C ARG A 89 -15.14 -5.88 8.04
N ARG A 90 -15.25 -6.96 7.29
CA ARG A 90 -16.19 -7.04 6.17
C ARG A 90 -17.58 -7.42 6.69
N GLY A 91 -18.62 -6.73 6.22
CA GLY A 91 -20.00 -7.01 6.61
C GLY A 91 -20.43 -6.43 7.95
N GLU A 92 -19.53 -5.75 8.65
CA GLU A 92 -19.81 -5.04 9.89
C GLU A 92 -19.50 -3.55 9.71
N SER A 93 -20.30 -2.68 10.33
CA SER A 93 -19.95 -1.28 10.46
C SER A 93 -18.73 -1.17 11.38
N ASP A 94 -17.72 -0.40 10.98
CA ASP A 94 -16.82 0.15 11.99
C ASP A 94 -17.67 1.06 12.87
N ARG A 95 -17.82 0.67 14.14
CA ARG A 95 -18.60 1.43 15.14
C ARG A 95 -17.70 2.24 16.06
N GLU A 96 -16.39 2.15 15.88
CA GLU A 96 -15.34 2.89 16.59
C GLU A 96 -14.15 3.12 15.66
#